data_AF-A0A351E838-F1
#
_entry.id   AF-A0A351E838-F1
#
_cell.length_a   1.000
_cell.length_b   1.000
_cell.length_c   1.000
_cell.angle_alpha   90.00
_cell.angle_beta   90.00
_cell.angle_gamma   90.00
#
_symmetry.space_group_name_H-M   'P 1'
#
loop_
_entity.id
_entity.type
_entity.pdbx_description
1 polymer ?
#
loop_
_entity_poly.entity_id
_entity_poly.type
_entity_poly.pdbx_seq_one_letter_code
_entity_poly.pdbx_strand_id
1 'polypeptide(L)'
;MAVYIALGSNLGNKEENLKKALALLPGKGVHPVQVAPFLTTAPYGVTDQPDFLNTVARVETELAPEELLQALLAVEQEMGRVRRRHWGERNIDLDLLLYDDRVLDLPDLKLPHPDMQNRAFVLEPLACIAPDAVHPVLGKTAGTLWAELQQRQLAERMLERFRRYVQVPTASDPDSTAFPSTEKQLVLARALRQELQELGLSGVRLTEYGYVLAELPANTDDEVPVIGLIAHMDTSSEASDTDIDLQVHRNYDGGVLPLGGGRVLDPAVFPELKRYVGQTLLTSDGTTLIGADDKAGLCGIVTACEWFLQHPDVSHGRVLLAF
;
A
#
# COMPACT_ATOMS: atom_id res chain seq x y z
N MET A 1 15.13 9.28 26.87
CA MET A 1 15.87 8.73 25.73
C MET A 1 14.88 7.98 24.85
N ALA A 2 14.87 8.24 23.55
CA ALA A 2 13.95 7.67 22.59
C ALA A 2 14.70 6.70 21.67
N VAL A 3 14.82 5.45 22.12
CA VAL A 3 15.51 4.38 21.36
C VAL A 3 14.49 3.33 20.95
N TYR A 4 14.49 2.98 19.67
CA TYR A 4 13.53 2.05 19.09
C TYR A 4 14.26 0.95 18.33
N ILE A 5 13.84 -0.28 18.57
CA ILE A 5 14.35 -1.47 17.87
C ILE A 5 13.19 -2.21 17.21
N ALA A 6 13.42 -2.76 16.02
CA ALA A 6 12.52 -3.72 15.38
C ALA A 6 12.97 -5.14 15.73
N LEU A 7 12.00 -6.05 15.84
CA LEU A 7 12.21 -7.47 16.03
C LEU A 7 11.43 -8.23 14.96
N GLY A 8 12.03 -9.25 14.35
CA GLY A 8 11.38 -10.08 13.32
C GLY A 8 11.75 -11.56 13.39
N SER A 9 10.78 -12.44 13.16
CA SER A 9 10.99 -13.90 13.13
C SER A 9 10.09 -14.59 12.10
N ASN A 10 10.63 -15.48 11.28
CA ASN A 10 9.82 -16.30 10.35
C ASN A 10 10.08 -17.82 10.40
N LEU A 11 11.00 -18.29 11.25
CA LEU A 11 11.28 -19.71 11.45
C LEU A 11 10.84 -20.22 12.82
N GLY A 12 10.33 -21.44 12.87
CA GLY A 12 9.94 -22.11 14.12
C GLY A 12 8.76 -21.43 14.81
N ASN A 13 8.77 -21.43 16.15
CA ASN A 13 7.77 -20.72 16.94
C ASN A 13 8.10 -19.23 17.02
N LYS A 14 7.57 -18.46 16.06
CA LYS A 14 7.85 -17.04 15.87
C LYS A 14 7.54 -16.21 17.12
N GLU A 15 6.42 -16.49 17.78
CA GLU A 15 5.99 -15.77 18.98
C GLU A 15 6.92 -16.02 20.17
N GLU A 16 7.28 -17.29 20.40
CA GLU A 16 8.27 -17.64 21.43
C GLU A 16 9.64 -17.04 21.14
N ASN A 17 10.07 -16.98 19.87
CA ASN A 17 11.33 -16.34 19.50
C ASN A 17 11.33 -14.86 19.86
N LEU A 18 10.28 -14.10 19.50
CA LEU A 18 10.18 -12.68 19.85
C LEU A 18 10.17 -12.48 21.37
N LYS A 19 9.37 -13.25 22.10
CA LYS A 19 9.32 -13.18 23.58
C LYS A 19 10.65 -13.51 24.22
N LYS A 20 11.36 -14.54 23.71
CA LYS A 20 12.68 -14.93 24.20
C LYS A 20 13.72 -13.84 23.93
N ALA A 21 13.72 -13.24 22.75
CA ALA A 21 14.62 -12.12 22.43
C ALA A 21 14.41 -10.96 23.40
N LEU A 22 13.15 -10.56 23.63
CA LEU A 22 12.80 -9.51 24.59
C LEU A 22 13.25 -9.83 26.03
N ALA A 23 13.21 -11.10 26.43
CA ALA A 23 13.67 -11.54 27.75
C ALA A 23 15.19 -11.58 27.90
N LEU A 24 15.95 -11.72 26.80
CA LEU A 24 17.42 -11.73 26.80
C LEU A 24 18.02 -10.32 26.81
N LEU A 25 17.32 -9.33 26.23
CA LEU A 25 17.79 -7.94 26.12
C LEU A 25 18.26 -7.32 27.46
N PRO A 26 17.54 -7.47 28.59
CA PRO A 26 17.98 -6.88 29.86
C PRO A 26 19.35 -7.39 30.32
N GLY A 27 19.67 -8.66 30.04
CA GLY A 27 20.98 -9.24 30.34
C GLY A 27 22.14 -8.65 29.53
N LYS A 28 21.83 -7.88 28.49
CA LYS A 28 22.79 -7.14 27.66
C LYS A 28 22.73 -5.62 27.90
N GLY A 29 22.04 -5.14 28.93
CA GLY A 29 21.92 -3.70 29.24
C GLY A 29 20.89 -2.95 28.39
N VAL A 30 19.93 -3.67 27.79
CA VAL A 30 18.84 -3.09 26.98
C VAL A 30 17.51 -3.44 27.62
N HIS A 31 16.74 -2.46 28.06
CA HIS A 31 15.52 -2.68 28.82
C HIS A 31 14.29 -2.28 28.00
N PRO A 32 13.51 -3.24 27.47
CA PRO A 32 12.24 -2.93 26.82
C PRO A 32 11.27 -2.27 27.81
N VAL A 33 10.80 -1.07 27.48
CA VAL A 33 9.84 -0.30 28.29
C VAL A 33 8.44 -0.43 27.73
N GLN A 34 8.32 -0.54 26.41
CA GLN A 34 7.05 -0.67 25.70
C GLN A 34 7.27 -1.51 24.44
N VAL A 35 6.36 -2.44 24.16
CA VAL A 35 6.43 -3.33 22.99
C VAL A 35 5.10 -3.22 22.24
N ALA A 36 5.17 -3.02 20.92
CA ALA A 36 3.99 -2.97 20.07
C ALA A 36 3.34 -4.36 19.93
N PRO A 37 2.04 -4.44 19.59
CA PRO A 37 1.41 -5.70 19.21
C PRO A 37 2.21 -6.43 18.14
N PHE A 38 2.17 -7.76 18.16
CA PHE A 38 2.84 -8.56 17.15
C PHE A 38 2.05 -8.51 15.85
N LEU A 39 2.75 -8.22 14.77
CA LEU A 39 2.20 -8.05 13.44
C LEU A 39 2.69 -9.17 12.53
N THR A 40 1.76 -9.95 12.00
CA THR A 40 2.07 -10.94 10.95
C THR A 40 2.14 -10.24 9.60
N THR A 41 3.24 -10.40 8.88
CA THR A 41 3.41 -9.80 7.55
C THR A 41 4.00 -10.79 6.56
N ALA A 42 3.62 -10.64 5.29
CA ALA A 42 4.32 -11.30 4.20
C ALA A 42 5.82 -10.94 4.21
N PRO A 43 6.70 -11.82 3.71
CA PRO A 43 8.13 -11.54 3.64
C PRO A 43 8.46 -10.37 2.70
N TYR A 44 9.47 -9.59 3.08
CA TYR A 44 9.95 -8.45 2.31
C TYR A 44 11.12 -8.86 1.40
N GLY A 45 11.06 -8.48 0.11
CA GLY A 45 12.07 -8.79 -0.89
C GLY A 45 11.93 -10.21 -1.45
N VAL A 46 12.50 -11.21 -0.77
CA VAL A 46 12.42 -12.61 -1.20
C VAL A 46 11.10 -13.20 -0.71
N THR A 47 10.21 -13.61 -1.60
CA THR A 47 8.84 -14.00 -1.23
C THR A 47 8.61 -15.51 -1.07
N ASP A 48 9.58 -16.34 -1.44
CA ASP A 48 9.52 -17.81 -1.37
C ASP A 48 9.81 -18.36 0.04
N GLN A 49 9.21 -17.75 1.07
CA GLN A 49 9.48 -18.09 2.47
C GLN A 49 8.25 -17.87 3.37
N PRO A 50 8.24 -18.41 4.60
CA PRO A 50 7.13 -18.21 5.52
C PRO A 50 6.96 -16.73 5.91
N ASP A 51 5.74 -16.37 6.28
CA ASP A 51 5.42 -15.04 6.83
C ASP A 51 6.27 -14.71 8.05
N PHE A 52 6.55 -13.43 8.24
CA PHE A 52 7.21 -12.92 9.42
C PHE A 52 6.19 -12.57 10.51
N LEU A 53 6.62 -12.72 11.75
CA LEU A 53 6.04 -12.04 12.90
C LEU A 53 7.00 -10.92 13.29
N ASN A 54 6.51 -9.68 13.28
CA ASN A 54 7.30 -8.48 13.55
C ASN A 54 6.73 -7.69 14.73
N THR A 55 7.58 -6.91 15.40
CA THR A 55 7.18 -5.90 16.38
C THR A 55 8.25 -4.82 16.51
N VAL A 56 7.90 -3.71 17.15
CA VAL A 56 8.83 -2.66 17.54
C VAL A 56 8.78 -2.49 19.06
N ALA A 57 9.95 -2.30 19.68
CA ALA A 57 10.06 -2.01 21.09
C ALA A 57 10.74 -0.66 21.32
N ARG A 58 10.17 0.14 22.23
CA ARG A 58 10.87 1.26 22.86
C ARG A 58 11.73 0.71 23.99
N VAL A 59 13.02 1.05 23.99
CA VAL A 59 13.99 0.56 24.97
C VAL A 59 14.67 1.70 25.72
N GLU A 60 15.08 1.41 26.94
CA GLU A 60 16.00 2.22 27.74
C GLU A 60 17.36 1.51 27.83
N THR A 61 18.45 2.27 27.70
CA THR A 61 19.81 1.76 27.79
C THR A 61 20.78 2.90 28.12
N GLU A 62 21.93 2.58 28.68
CA GLU A 62 23.05 3.52 28.83
C GLU A 62 24.14 3.29 27.77
N LEU A 63 23.97 2.27 26.92
CA LEU A 63 24.91 1.89 25.87
C LEU A 63 24.94 2.94 24.75
N ALA A 64 26.13 3.23 24.23
CA ALA A 64 26.27 4.00 23.00
C ALA A 64 25.65 3.23 21.80
N PRO A 65 25.29 3.90 20.69
CA PRO A 65 24.64 3.26 19.54
C PRO A 65 25.37 2.01 18.99
N GLU A 66 26.69 2.05 18.92
CA GLU A 66 27.54 0.95 18.47
C GLU A 66 27.52 -0.22 19.46
N GLU A 67 27.57 0.07 20.76
CA GLU A 67 27.49 -0.94 21.83
C GLU A 67 26.11 -1.58 21.88
N LEU A 68 25.05 -0.79 21.67
CA LEU A 68 23.68 -1.26 21.54
C LEU A 68 23.56 -2.20 20.33
N LEU A 69 24.10 -1.84 19.16
CA LEU A 69 24.12 -2.73 18.00
C LEU A 69 24.81 -4.07 18.34
N GLN A 70 25.96 -4.04 19.02
CA GLN A 70 26.64 -5.27 19.44
C GLN A 70 25.80 -6.09 20.44
N ALA A 71 25.08 -5.44 21.35
CA ALA A 71 24.17 -6.10 22.27
C ALA A 71 23.02 -6.82 21.54
N LEU A 72 22.44 -6.18 20.51
CA LEU A 72 21.40 -6.79 19.67
C LEU A 72 21.95 -8.02 18.92
N LEU A 73 23.10 -7.88 18.25
CA LEU A 73 23.76 -8.99 17.54
C LEU A 73 24.10 -10.16 18.48
N ALA A 74 24.50 -9.88 19.73
CA ALA A 74 24.78 -10.91 20.72
C ALA A 74 23.53 -11.71 21.09
N VAL A 75 22.35 -11.07 21.19
CA VAL A 75 21.08 -11.79 21.42
C VAL A 75 20.75 -12.70 20.23
N GLU A 76 20.94 -12.21 19.00
CA GLU A 76 20.71 -13.04 17.80
C GLU A 76 21.61 -14.27 17.76
N GLN A 77 22.90 -14.09 18.07
CA GLN A 77 23.87 -15.16 18.13
C GLN A 77 23.52 -16.18 19.23
N GLU A 78 23.13 -15.71 20.41
CA GLU A 78 22.71 -16.56 21.53
C GLU A 78 21.44 -17.37 21.19
N MET A 79 20.56 -16.82 20.37
CA MET A 79 19.38 -17.52 19.85
C MET A 79 19.69 -18.47 18.68
N GLY A 80 20.94 -18.49 18.18
CA GLY A 80 21.39 -19.39 17.13
C GLY A 80 21.10 -18.89 15.71
N ARG A 81 21.05 -17.57 15.48
CA ARG A 81 20.87 -17.00 14.14
C ARG A 81 22.00 -17.45 13.19
N VAL A 82 21.63 -18.05 12.05
CA VAL A 82 22.56 -18.45 10.98
C VAL A 82 22.23 -17.67 9.71
N ARG A 83 23.17 -16.85 9.22
CA ARG A 83 23.00 -16.10 7.97
C ARG A 83 23.24 -17.02 6.75
N ARG A 84 22.16 -17.52 6.14
CA ARG A 84 22.23 -18.41 4.96
C ARG A 84 22.14 -17.66 3.63
N ARG A 85 21.23 -16.70 3.52
CA ARG A 85 21.03 -15.85 2.34
C ARG A 85 20.61 -14.44 2.76
N HIS A 86 20.94 -13.44 1.95
CA HIS A 86 20.47 -12.07 2.15
C HIS A 86 18.93 -12.02 2.07
N TRP A 87 18.28 -11.36 3.04
CA TRP A 87 16.81 -11.32 3.21
C TRP A 87 16.11 -12.68 3.34
N GLY A 88 16.86 -13.71 3.74
CA GLY A 88 16.31 -15.05 3.94
C GLY A 88 15.65 -15.25 5.30
N GLU A 89 15.34 -16.52 5.51
CA GLU A 89 14.72 -17.05 6.70
C GLU A 89 15.62 -16.92 7.92
N ARG A 90 15.01 -16.55 9.05
CA ARG A 90 15.69 -16.32 10.32
C ARG A 90 14.77 -16.62 11.49
N ASN A 91 15.35 -17.22 12.51
CA ASN A 91 14.72 -17.44 13.81
C ASN A 91 14.51 -16.13 14.56
N ILE A 92 15.43 -15.16 14.44
CA ILE A 92 15.30 -13.81 15.00
C ILE A 92 16.14 -12.81 14.20
N ASP A 93 15.68 -11.57 14.16
CA ASP A 93 16.32 -10.39 13.60
C ASP A 93 16.03 -9.21 14.53
N LEU A 94 17.05 -8.44 14.91
CA LEU A 94 16.96 -7.27 15.76
C LEU A 94 17.65 -6.10 15.07
N ASP A 95 16.86 -5.09 14.68
CA ASP A 95 17.36 -3.91 13.99
C ASP A 95 17.23 -2.67 14.88
N LEU A 96 18.30 -1.88 15.00
CA LEU A 96 18.23 -0.56 15.64
C LEU A 96 17.64 0.46 14.65
N LEU A 97 16.50 1.04 14.99
CA LEU A 97 15.75 1.94 14.10
C LEU A 97 16.12 3.41 14.33
N LEU A 98 16.02 3.85 15.58
CA LEU A 98 16.19 5.23 16.01
C LEU A 98 16.92 5.25 17.34
N TYR A 99 17.76 6.26 17.53
CA TYR A 99 18.46 6.53 18.78
C TYR A 99 18.47 8.03 19.02
N ASP A 100 17.50 8.51 19.82
CA ASP A 100 17.23 9.94 20.01
C ASP A 100 17.17 10.68 18.65
N ASP A 101 17.94 11.77 18.51
CA ASP A 101 18.10 12.58 17.32
C ASP A 101 19.38 12.25 16.53
N ARG A 102 20.06 11.14 16.87
CA ARG A 102 21.35 10.80 16.27
C ARG A 102 21.20 10.44 14.79
N VAL A 103 22.10 11.00 13.99
CA VAL A 103 22.30 10.62 12.59
C VAL A 103 23.71 10.07 12.45
N LEU A 104 23.84 8.78 12.15
CA LEU A 104 25.12 8.07 12.00
C LEU A 104 25.21 7.42 10.62
N ASP A 105 26.37 7.54 9.99
CA ASP A 105 26.72 6.84 8.76
C ASP A 105 28.09 6.17 8.94
N LEU A 106 28.10 5.08 9.70
CA LEU A 106 29.28 4.25 9.97
C LEU A 106 29.25 3.01 9.06
N PRO A 107 30.40 2.34 8.82
CA PRO A 107 30.45 1.15 7.98
C PRO A 107 29.48 0.04 8.40
N ASP A 108 29.32 -0.15 9.71
CA ASP A 108 28.50 -1.23 10.29
C ASP A 108 27.20 -0.74 10.95
N LEU A 109 26.98 0.57 11.02
CA LEU A 109 25.80 1.17 11.68
C LEU A 109 25.33 2.43 10.96
N LYS A 110 24.08 2.43 10.51
CA LYS A 110 23.41 3.60 9.95
C LYS A 110 22.18 3.93 10.77
N LEU A 111 22.12 5.16 11.26
CA LEU A 111 20.98 5.69 12.03
C LEU A 111 20.47 7.00 11.43
N PRO A 112 19.15 7.20 11.32
CA PRO A 112 18.09 6.18 11.43
C PRO A 112 18.29 5.00 10.49
N HIS A 113 17.65 3.87 10.77
CA HIS A 113 17.74 2.71 9.88
C HIS A 113 17.32 3.15 8.46
N PRO A 114 18.16 2.94 7.43
CA PRO A 114 18.10 3.68 6.16
C PRO A 114 16.82 3.46 5.34
N ASP A 115 16.12 2.36 5.61
CA ASP A 115 14.93 1.93 4.88
C ASP A 115 13.68 1.81 5.79
N MET A 116 13.73 2.34 7.02
CA MET A 116 12.58 2.22 7.94
C MET A 116 11.32 2.89 7.38
N GLN A 117 11.46 4.01 6.67
CA GLN A 117 10.41 4.82 6.08
C GLN A 117 9.64 4.15 4.92
N ASN A 118 10.11 2.99 4.45
CA ASN A 118 9.48 2.24 3.36
C ASN A 118 8.93 0.88 3.83
N ARG A 119 9.03 0.55 5.12
CA ARG A 119 8.68 -0.77 5.67
C ARG A 119 7.44 -0.67 6.55
N ALA A 120 6.33 -1.22 6.07
CA ALA A 120 5.07 -1.26 6.82
C ALA A 120 5.23 -2.00 8.16
N PHE A 121 5.92 -3.16 8.15
CA PHE A 121 6.21 -3.95 9.34
C PHE A 121 7.10 -3.25 10.38
N VAL A 122 7.65 -2.08 10.06
CA VAL A 122 8.38 -1.20 10.99
C VAL A 122 7.50 -0.02 11.38
N LEU A 123 6.97 0.71 10.40
CA LEU A 123 6.23 1.95 10.66
C LEU A 123 4.89 1.72 11.37
N GLU A 124 4.16 0.67 11.04
CA GLU A 124 2.87 0.35 11.68
C GLU A 124 3.03 0.10 13.20
N PRO A 125 3.88 -0.84 13.67
CA PRO A 125 4.09 -1.02 15.10
C PRO A 125 4.79 0.19 15.77
N LEU A 126 5.68 0.90 15.08
CA LEU A 126 6.31 2.11 15.63
C LEU A 126 5.29 3.23 15.84
N ALA A 127 4.43 3.50 14.85
CA ALA A 127 3.38 4.51 14.94
C ALA A 127 2.34 4.17 16.02
N CYS A 128 2.10 2.87 16.28
CA CYS A 128 1.22 2.42 17.35
C CYS A 128 1.73 2.83 18.74
N ILE A 129 3.03 2.68 19.03
CA ILE A 129 3.59 2.95 20.36
C ILE A 129 4.22 4.34 20.52
N ALA A 130 4.59 4.98 19.41
CA ALA A 130 5.29 6.25 19.39
C ALA A 130 4.99 7.05 18.11
N PRO A 131 3.72 7.48 17.91
CA PRO A 131 3.31 8.21 16.71
C PRO A 131 4.09 9.53 16.52
N ASP A 132 4.53 10.15 17.62
CA ASP A 132 5.26 11.42 17.64
C ASP A 132 6.78 11.28 17.52
N ALA A 133 7.32 10.05 17.45
CA ALA A 133 8.76 9.84 17.28
C ALA A 133 9.21 10.45 15.95
N VAL A 134 10.18 11.38 16.01
CA VAL A 134 10.65 12.12 14.84
C VAL A 134 11.81 11.38 14.17
N HIS A 135 11.72 11.20 12.86
CA HIS A 135 12.84 10.74 12.06
C HIS A 135 13.83 11.92 11.84
N PRO A 136 15.05 11.90 12.42
CA PRO A 136 15.93 13.08 12.45
C PRO A 136 16.38 13.58 11.08
N VAL A 137 16.48 12.71 10.06
CA VAL A 137 16.82 13.13 8.69
C VAL A 137 15.63 13.70 7.91
N LEU A 138 14.44 13.10 8.05
CA LEU A 138 13.26 13.49 7.27
C LEU A 138 12.44 14.60 7.95
N GLY A 139 12.63 14.81 9.26
CA GLY A 139 11.87 15.77 10.06
C GLY A 139 10.39 15.40 10.21
N LYS A 140 10.01 14.15 9.92
CA LYS A 140 8.62 13.66 9.98
C LYS A 140 8.43 12.73 11.16
N THR A 141 7.23 12.74 11.74
CA THR A 141 6.86 11.80 12.80
C THR A 141 6.61 10.41 12.24
N ALA A 142 6.75 9.37 13.07
CA ALA A 142 6.45 7.99 12.69
C ALA A 142 5.00 7.84 12.20
N GLY A 143 4.04 8.54 12.84
CA GLY A 143 2.65 8.57 12.39
C GLY A 143 2.48 9.19 11.00
N THR A 144 3.21 10.28 10.71
CA THR A 144 3.18 10.91 9.38
C THR A 144 3.78 9.98 8.32
N LEU A 145 4.94 9.37 8.61
CA LEU A 145 5.60 8.43 7.71
C LEU A 145 4.73 7.20 7.43
N TRP A 146 4.02 6.70 8.45
CA TRP A 146 3.09 5.59 8.30
C TRP A 146 1.94 5.95 7.37
N ALA A 147 1.26 7.08 7.61
CA ALA A 147 0.16 7.55 6.75
C ALA A 147 0.61 7.76 5.29
N GLU A 148 1.80 8.33 5.07
CA GLU A 148 2.37 8.51 3.73
C GLU A 148 2.71 7.16 3.05
N LEU A 149 3.16 6.16 3.81
CA LEU A 149 3.40 4.82 3.27
C LEU A 149 2.08 4.14 2.87
N GLN A 150 1.05 4.20 3.72
CA GLN A 150 -0.27 3.67 3.41
C GLN A 150 -0.86 4.32 2.15
N GLN A 151 -0.75 5.66 2.04
CA GLN A 151 -1.21 6.38 0.86
C GLN A 151 -0.47 5.95 -0.41
N ARG A 152 0.85 5.78 -0.35
CA ARG A 152 1.66 5.26 -1.47
C ARG A 152 1.22 3.85 -1.88
N GLN A 153 1.02 2.96 -0.92
CA GLN A 153 0.58 1.59 -1.18
C GLN A 153 -0.82 1.54 -1.81
N LEU A 154 -1.75 2.37 -1.32
CA LEU A 154 -3.09 2.51 -1.86
C LEU A 154 -3.05 3.03 -3.32
N ALA A 155 -2.20 4.03 -3.59
CA ALA A 155 -2.02 4.58 -4.93
C ALA A 155 -1.46 3.54 -5.92
N GLU A 156 -0.46 2.74 -5.52
CA GLU A 156 0.08 1.68 -6.38
C GLU A 156 -0.97 0.59 -6.66
N ARG A 157 -1.74 0.17 -5.65
CA ARG A 157 -2.86 -0.77 -5.84
C ARG A 157 -3.90 -0.23 -6.82
N MET A 158 -4.28 1.04 -6.67
CA MET A 158 -5.19 1.71 -7.60
C MET A 158 -4.63 1.78 -9.02
N LEU A 159 -3.34 2.07 -9.17
CA LEU A 159 -2.66 2.11 -10.46
C LEU A 159 -2.62 0.72 -11.13
N GLU A 160 -2.35 -0.35 -10.38
CA GLU A 160 -2.36 -1.71 -10.89
C GLU A 160 -3.76 -2.14 -11.35
N ARG A 161 -4.79 -1.82 -10.56
CA ARG A 161 -6.19 -2.02 -10.92
C ARG A 161 -6.55 -1.24 -12.20
N PHE A 162 -6.17 0.03 -12.28
CA PHE A 162 -6.40 0.88 -13.45
C PHE A 162 -5.72 0.31 -14.68
N ARG A 163 -4.44 -0.09 -14.57
CA ARG A 163 -3.71 -0.78 -15.64
C ARG A 163 -4.46 -1.99 -16.16
N ARG A 164 -5.07 -2.81 -15.30
CA ARG A 164 -5.87 -3.97 -15.76
C ARG A 164 -7.15 -3.53 -16.47
N TYR A 165 -7.87 -2.57 -15.93
CA TYR A 165 -9.18 -2.16 -16.47
C TYR A 165 -9.08 -1.44 -17.82
N VAL A 166 -8.04 -0.63 -18.02
CA VAL A 166 -7.85 0.06 -19.31
C VAL A 166 -7.48 -0.91 -20.43
N GLN A 167 -6.89 -2.07 -20.13
CA GLN A 167 -6.58 -3.09 -21.15
C GLN A 167 -7.83 -3.81 -21.68
N VAL A 168 -9.01 -3.56 -21.10
CA VAL A 168 -10.27 -4.18 -21.52
C VAL A 168 -11.07 -3.18 -22.37
N PRO A 169 -11.22 -3.45 -23.69
CA PRO A 169 -12.00 -2.60 -24.59
C PRO A 169 -13.47 -2.51 -24.13
N THR A 170 -13.98 -1.29 -23.99
CA THR A 170 -15.37 -1.04 -23.56
C THR A 170 -16.05 0.10 -24.32
N ALA A 171 -15.54 0.49 -25.50
CA ALA A 171 -16.17 1.57 -26.25
C ALA A 171 -17.63 1.26 -26.58
N SER A 172 -18.48 2.26 -26.37
CA SER A 172 -19.90 2.20 -26.67
C SER A 172 -20.15 2.25 -28.18
N ASP A 173 -21.36 1.85 -28.58
CA ASP A 173 -21.85 2.05 -29.95
C ASP A 173 -23.06 2.99 -29.91
N PRO A 174 -22.93 4.24 -30.40
CA PRO A 174 -23.99 5.25 -30.32
C PRO A 174 -25.20 4.93 -31.20
N ASP A 175 -25.04 4.05 -32.20
CA ASP A 175 -26.12 3.64 -33.10
C ASP A 175 -26.87 2.39 -32.58
N SER A 176 -26.37 1.77 -31.51
CA SER A 176 -26.94 0.57 -30.92
C SER A 176 -28.17 0.87 -30.07
N THR A 177 -29.20 0.03 -30.20
CA THR A 177 -30.37 0.03 -29.31
C THR A 177 -30.30 -1.07 -28.25
N ALA A 178 -29.17 -1.79 -28.17
CA ALA A 178 -28.95 -2.86 -27.22
C ALA A 178 -28.40 -2.32 -25.88
N PHE A 179 -28.60 -3.09 -24.81
CA PHE A 179 -28.07 -2.79 -23.48
C PHE A 179 -27.37 -4.04 -22.95
N PRO A 180 -26.03 -4.05 -22.85
CA PRO A 180 -25.11 -2.96 -23.20
C PRO A 180 -25.01 -2.74 -24.72
N SER A 181 -24.52 -1.57 -25.14
CA SER A 181 -24.45 -1.17 -26.56
C SER A 181 -23.54 -2.08 -27.40
N THR A 182 -22.50 -2.66 -26.80
CA THR A 182 -21.55 -3.59 -27.42
C THR A 182 -21.28 -4.79 -26.53
N GLU A 183 -21.02 -5.95 -27.12
CA GLU A 183 -20.70 -7.17 -26.35
C GLU A 183 -19.36 -7.08 -25.61
N LYS A 184 -18.42 -6.25 -26.09
CA LYS A 184 -17.10 -6.07 -25.44
C LYS A 184 -17.22 -5.45 -24.05
N GLN A 185 -18.24 -4.62 -23.80
CA GLN A 185 -18.55 -4.08 -22.47
C GLN A 185 -18.79 -5.21 -21.44
N LEU A 186 -19.35 -6.35 -21.86
CA LEU A 186 -19.58 -7.50 -20.97
C LEU A 186 -18.29 -8.20 -20.52
N VAL A 187 -17.17 -8.01 -21.21
CA VAL A 187 -15.88 -8.58 -20.82
C VAL A 187 -15.42 -7.95 -19.50
N LEU A 188 -15.43 -6.62 -19.42
CA LEU A 188 -15.10 -5.92 -18.17
C LEU A 188 -16.13 -6.24 -17.09
N ALA A 189 -17.42 -6.24 -17.42
CA ALA A 189 -18.48 -6.53 -16.46
C ALA A 189 -18.31 -7.91 -15.78
N ARG A 190 -17.93 -8.94 -16.56
CA ARG A 190 -17.67 -10.28 -16.02
C ARG A 190 -16.41 -10.33 -15.15
N ALA A 191 -15.33 -9.67 -15.59
CA ALA A 191 -14.09 -9.59 -14.82
C ALA A 191 -14.30 -8.85 -13.49
N LEU A 192 -15.01 -7.72 -13.54
CA LEU A 192 -15.39 -6.94 -12.36
C LEU A 192 -16.27 -7.77 -11.42
N ARG A 193 -17.31 -8.45 -11.93
CA ARG A 193 -18.14 -9.34 -11.11
C ARG A 193 -17.30 -10.38 -10.36
N GLN A 194 -16.34 -11.02 -11.03
CA GLN A 194 -15.47 -12.00 -10.41
C GLN A 194 -14.59 -11.36 -9.33
N GLU A 195 -13.98 -10.21 -9.62
CA GLU A 195 -13.15 -9.49 -8.66
C GLU A 195 -13.93 -9.06 -7.41
N LEU A 196 -15.14 -8.53 -7.56
CA LEU A 196 -15.99 -8.16 -6.42
C LEU A 196 -16.38 -9.38 -5.56
N GLN A 197 -16.58 -10.55 -6.18
CA GLN A 197 -16.82 -11.81 -5.48
C GLN A 197 -15.59 -12.28 -4.70
N GLU A 198 -14.41 -12.21 -5.32
CA GLU A 198 -13.13 -12.58 -4.70
C GLU A 198 -12.76 -11.66 -3.53
N LEU A 199 -13.10 -10.37 -3.63
CA LEU A 199 -12.96 -9.42 -2.52
C LEU A 199 -13.90 -9.74 -1.34
N GLY A 200 -14.97 -10.49 -1.56
CA GLY A 200 -15.95 -10.83 -0.52
C GLY A 200 -17.11 -9.85 -0.39
N LEU A 201 -17.37 -9.04 -1.42
CA LEU A 201 -18.57 -8.22 -1.46
C LEU A 201 -19.83 -9.10 -1.55
N SER A 202 -20.94 -8.60 -1.04
CA SER A 202 -22.21 -9.31 -1.00
C SER A 202 -23.12 -8.93 -2.17
N GLY A 203 -24.11 -9.78 -2.47
CA GLY A 203 -25.12 -9.48 -3.49
C GLY A 203 -24.60 -9.33 -4.93
N VAL A 204 -23.35 -9.76 -5.20
CA VAL A 204 -22.67 -9.54 -6.47
C VAL A 204 -23.38 -10.25 -7.62
N ARG A 205 -23.87 -9.48 -8.61
CA ARG A 205 -24.57 -10.02 -9.78
C ARG A 205 -24.33 -9.18 -11.03
N LEU A 206 -24.30 -9.86 -12.18
CA LEU A 206 -24.35 -9.22 -13.50
C LEU A 206 -25.79 -9.32 -14.01
N THR A 207 -26.41 -8.17 -14.30
CA THR A 207 -27.78 -8.11 -14.82
C THR A 207 -27.84 -8.47 -16.30
N GLU A 208 -29.04 -8.74 -16.82
CA GLU A 208 -29.26 -8.96 -18.25
C GLU A 208 -28.90 -7.74 -19.12
N TYR A 209 -28.91 -6.54 -18.52
CA TYR A 209 -28.57 -5.28 -19.17
C TYR A 209 -27.07 -4.93 -19.11
N GLY A 210 -26.24 -5.81 -18.56
CA GLY A 210 -24.79 -5.61 -18.48
C GLY A 210 -24.30 -4.88 -17.23
N TYR A 211 -25.18 -4.43 -16.33
CA TYR A 211 -24.76 -3.79 -15.06
C TYR A 211 -24.22 -4.79 -14.05
N VAL A 212 -23.15 -4.42 -13.35
CA VAL A 212 -22.63 -5.15 -12.20
C VAL A 212 -23.11 -4.49 -10.92
N LEU A 213 -23.89 -5.23 -10.13
CA LEU A 213 -24.41 -4.76 -8.84
C LEU A 213 -23.71 -5.51 -7.72
N ALA A 214 -23.36 -4.80 -6.65
CA ALA A 214 -22.75 -5.38 -5.46
C ALA A 214 -23.03 -4.53 -4.22
N GLU A 215 -22.67 -5.06 -3.05
CA GLU A 215 -22.86 -4.40 -1.77
C GLU A 215 -21.67 -4.61 -0.86
N LEU A 216 -21.15 -3.50 -0.31
CA LEU A 216 -20.30 -3.51 0.87
C LEU A 216 -21.23 -3.51 2.10
N PRO A 217 -21.31 -4.62 2.86
CA PRO A 217 -22.21 -4.70 4.01
C PRO A 217 -21.76 -3.72 5.10
N ALA A 218 -22.70 -3.17 5.86
CA ALA A 218 -22.35 -2.36 7.03
C ALA A 218 -21.56 -3.18 8.05
N ASN A 219 -20.64 -2.55 8.78
CA ASN A 219 -19.95 -3.13 9.93
C ASN A 219 -20.30 -2.43 11.25
N THR A 220 -21.31 -1.56 11.26
CA THR A 220 -21.87 -0.92 12.45
C THR A 220 -23.34 -1.28 12.63
N ASP A 221 -23.77 -1.28 13.90
CA ASP A 221 -25.18 -1.41 14.30
C ASP A 221 -25.92 -0.06 14.33
N ASP A 222 -25.20 1.05 14.14
CA ASP A 222 -25.78 2.39 14.13
C ASP A 222 -26.74 2.58 12.93
N GLU A 223 -27.87 3.23 13.15
CA GLU A 223 -28.76 3.65 12.07
C GLU A 223 -28.15 4.83 11.28
N VAL A 224 -27.42 4.50 10.23
CA VAL A 224 -26.77 5.47 9.33
C VAL A 224 -27.31 5.39 7.90
N PRO A 225 -27.28 6.50 7.12
CA PRO A 225 -27.73 6.50 5.74
C PRO A 225 -26.99 5.50 4.85
N VAL A 226 -27.71 4.87 3.92
CA VAL A 226 -27.12 4.04 2.87
C VAL A 226 -26.56 4.93 1.77
N ILE A 227 -25.33 4.66 1.34
CA ILE A 227 -24.68 5.37 0.22
C ILE A 227 -24.75 4.51 -1.03
N GLY A 228 -25.07 5.13 -2.17
CA GLY A 228 -24.98 4.51 -3.49
C GLY A 228 -23.80 5.08 -4.26
N LEU A 229 -22.89 4.22 -4.71
CA LEU A 229 -21.78 4.59 -5.60
C LEU A 229 -22.02 4.02 -6.98
N ILE A 230 -21.93 4.88 -7.99
CA ILE A 230 -22.21 4.53 -9.38
C ILE A 230 -21.05 5.02 -10.24
N ALA A 231 -20.53 4.16 -11.11
CA ALA A 231 -19.53 4.54 -12.11
C ALA A 231 -19.80 3.81 -13.42
N HIS A 232 -19.56 4.47 -14.54
CA HIS A 232 -19.77 3.89 -15.87
C HIS A 232 -18.61 2.97 -16.22
N MET A 233 -18.88 1.90 -17.00
CA MET A 233 -17.85 0.96 -17.47
C MET A 233 -17.38 1.22 -18.90
N ASP A 234 -18.22 1.90 -19.68
CA ASP A 234 -18.00 2.13 -21.08
C ASP A 234 -16.97 3.21 -21.35
N THR A 235 -16.64 3.41 -22.62
CA THR A 235 -15.77 4.50 -23.05
C THR A 235 -16.30 5.09 -24.34
N SER A 236 -15.84 6.29 -24.70
CA SER A 236 -16.15 6.91 -25.98
C SER A 236 -15.60 6.08 -27.15
N SER A 237 -16.34 6.05 -28.26
CA SER A 237 -15.92 5.42 -29.52
C SER A 237 -15.12 6.36 -30.45
N GLU A 238 -14.81 7.57 -29.99
CA GLU A 238 -14.08 8.58 -30.77
C GLU A 238 -12.60 8.25 -31.01
N ALA A 239 -12.03 7.31 -30.24
CA ALA A 239 -10.66 6.85 -30.40
C ALA A 239 -10.54 5.35 -30.05
N SER A 240 -9.41 4.75 -30.42
CA SER A 240 -9.16 3.33 -30.20
C SER A 240 -9.08 3.00 -28.70
N ASP A 241 -9.78 1.95 -28.28
CA ASP A 241 -9.78 1.37 -26.93
C ASP A 241 -9.00 0.04 -26.87
N THR A 242 -8.17 -0.23 -27.87
CA THR A 242 -7.34 -1.45 -28.00
C THR A 242 -5.86 -1.10 -27.98
N ASP A 243 -5.02 -2.04 -27.55
CA ASP A 243 -3.56 -1.89 -27.51
C ASP A 243 -3.10 -0.65 -26.71
N ILE A 244 -3.78 -0.38 -25.59
CA ILE A 244 -3.52 0.78 -24.73
C ILE A 244 -2.11 0.70 -24.11
N ASP A 245 -1.31 1.72 -24.39
CA ASP A 245 -0.03 1.94 -23.72
C ASP A 245 -0.15 3.07 -22.68
N LEU A 246 -0.43 2.67 -21.44
CA LEU A 246 -0.60 3.59 -20.31
C LEU A 246 0.75 4.20 -19.88
N GLN A 247 0.88 5.50 -20.05
CA GLN A 247 2.03 6.27 -19.59
C GLN A 247 1.83 6.73 -18.14
N VAL A 248 2.89 6.62 -17.33
CA VAL A 248 2.87 7.01 -15.92
C VAL A 248 3.98 8.02 -15.66
N HIS A 249 3.57 9.26 -15.40
CA HIS A 249 4.46 10.39 -15.16
C HIS A 249 4.48 10.68 -13.67
N ARG A 250 5.46 10.13 -12.94
CA ARG A 250 5.60 10.35 -11.50
C ARG A 250 6.21 11.71 -11.22
N ASN A 251 5.73 12.37 -10.15
CA ASN A 251 6.27 13.65 -9.67
C ASN A 251 6.32 14.71 -10.79
N TYR A 252 5.17 14.95 -11.44
CA TYR A 252 5.06 15.86 -12.56
C TYR A 252 5.65 17.24 -12.23
N ASP A 253 6.53 17.75 -13.09
CA ASP A 253 7.32 18.95 -12.85
C ASP A 253 6.64 20.24 -13.31
N GLY A 254 5.46 20.14 -13.94
CA GLY A 254 4.75 21.27 -14.53
C GLY A 254 5.22 21.64 -15.94
N GLY A 255 6.05 20.78 -16.56
CA GLY A 255 6.54 20.93 -17.93
C GLY A 255 5.62 20.32 -18.99
N VAL A 256 6.05 20.37 -20.25
CA VAL A 256 5.33 19.74 -21.36
C VAL A 256 5.49 18.22 -21.28
N LEU A 257 4.38 17.48 -21.34
CA LEU A 257 4.41 16.01 -21.39
C LEU A 257 4.34 15.54 -22.84
N PRO A 258 5.40 14.89 -23.37
CA PRO A 258 5.33 14.29 -24.69
C PRO A 258 4.41 13.08 -24.70
N LEU A 259 3.61 12.99 -25.74
CA LEU A 259 2.82 11.82 -26.09
C LEU A 259 3.31 11.25 -27.44
N GLY A 260 2.82 10.08 -27.81
CA GLY A 260 3.08 9.44 -29.10
C GLY A 260 2.50 10.23 -30.29
N GLY A 261 3.11 10.01 -31.46
CA GLY A 261 2.71 10.67 -32.71
C GLY A 261 3.02 12.16 -32.78
N GLY A 262 3.94 12.67 -31.93
CA GLY A 262 4.32 14.09 -31.88
C GLY A 262 3.31 14.98 -31.15
N ARG A 263 2.32 14.38 -30.47
CA ARG A 263 1.37 15.09 -29.62
C ARG A 263 2.01 15.41 -28.27
N VAL A 264 1.51 16.44 -27.59
CA VAL A 264 1.99 16.83 -26.27
C VAL A 264 0.83 17.33 -25.41
N LEU A 265 0.94 17.20 -24.09
CA LEU A 265 0.15 17.97 -23.13
C LEU A 265 0.99 19.15 -22.67
N ASP A 266 0.67 20.33 -23.19
CA ASP A 266 1.39 21.57 -22.89
C ASP A 266 0.61 22.41 -21.87
N PRO A 267 1.18 22.77 -20.71
CA PRO A 267 0.57 23.67 -19.74
C PRO A 267 0.25 25.08 -20.25
N ALA A 268 0.77 25.47 -21.42
CA ALA A 268 0.34 26.68 -22.11
C ALA A 268 -1.04 26.51 -22.77
N VAL A 269 -1.39 25.29 -23.18
CA VAL A 269 -2.68 24.92 -23.79
C VAL A 269 -3.67 24.45 -22.72
N PHE A 270 -3.20 23.69 -21.73
CA PHE A 270 -3.97 23.14 -20.61
C PHE A 270 -3.42 23.67 -19.27
N PRO A 271 -3.72 24.93 -18.89
CA PRO A 271 -3.17 25.57 -17.68
C PRO A 271 -3.45 24.80 -16.38
N GLU A 272 -4.52 24.00 -16.35
CA GLU A 272 -4.89 23.13 -15.24
C GLU A 272 -3.83 22.08 -14.90
N LEU A 273 -2.95 21.70 -15.84
CA LEU A 273 -1.82 20.80 -15.58
C LEU A 273 -0.96 21.29 -14.42
N LYS A 274 -0.80 22.61 -14.28
CA LYS A 274 -0.01 23.22 -13.19
C LYS A 274 -0.57 22.93 -11.79
N ARG A 275 -1.83 22.51 -11.67
CA ARG A 275 -2.44 22.11 -10.39
C ARG A 275 -1.94 20.74 -9.91
N TYR A 276 -1.32 19.96 -10.80
CA TYR A 276 -0.89 18.59 -10.54
C TYR A 276 0.64 18.47 -10.38
N VAL A 277 1.36 19.58 -10.22
CA VAL A 277 2.80 19.55 -9.93
C VAL A 277 3.06 18.73 -8.66
N GLY A 278 4.03 17.82 -8.74
CA GLY A 278 4.37 16.88 -7.68
C GLY A 278 3.51 15.61 -7.63
N GLN A 279 2.41 15.56 -8.40
CA GLN A 279 1.52 14.40 -8.44
C GLN A 279 1.94 13.40 -9.53
N THR A 280 1.37 12.20 -9.49
CA THR A 280 1.49 11.23 -10.57
C THR A 280 0.39 11.48 -11.58
N LEU A 281 0.74 11.67 -12.85
CA LEU A 281 -0.20 11.79 -13.96
C LEU A 281 -0.23 10.50 -14.78
N LEU A 282 -1.44 10.07 -15.15
CA LEU A 282 -1.69 8.93 -16.01
C LEU A 282 -2.23 9.44 -17.34
N THR A 283 -1.59 9.05 -18.45
CA THR A 283 -2.02 9.47 -19.79
C THR A 283 -2.04 8.27 -20.72
N SER A 284 -2.80 8.36 -21.82
CA SER A 284 -2.55 7.47 -22.95
C SER A 284 -1.20 7.82 -23.60
N ASP A 285 -0.80 7.01 -24.56
CA ASP A 285 0.28 7.31 -25.49
C ASP A 285 -0.12 8.35 -26.55
N GLY A 286 -1.33 8.93 -26.46
CA GLY A 286 -1.86 9.88 -27.42
C GLY A 286 -2.43 9.27 -28.70
N THR A 287 -2.36 7.95 -28.91
CA THR A 287 -3.00 7.26 -30.05
C THR A 287 -4.27 6.51 -29.63
N THR A 288 -4.40 6.22 -28.33
CA THR A 288 -5.51 5.49 -27.72
C THR A 288 -6.28 6.33 -26.71
N LEU A 289 -7.48 5.88 -26.35
CA LEU A 289 -8.30 6.42 -25.26
C LEU A 289 -8.28 5.46 -24.07
N ILE A 290 -7.82 5.94 -22.92
CA ILE A 290 -7.73 5.13 -21.69
C ILE A 290 -9.05 5.07 -20.90
N GLY A 291 -10.10 5.81 -21.31
CA GLY A 291 -11.36 5.88 -20.56
C GLY A 291 -11.18 6.42 -19.14
N ALA A 292 -10.40 7.50 -19.01
CA ALA A 292 -9.83 7.90 -17.73
C ALA A 292 -10.89 8.22 -16.67
N ASP A 293 -12.00 8.84 -17.04
CA ASP A 293 -13.13 9.15 -16.18
C ASP A 293 -13.81 7.88 -15.65
N ASP A 294 -14.30 7.04 -16.55
CA ASP A 294 -15.13 5.88 -16.25
C ASP A 294 -14.32 4.79 -15.53
N LYS A 295 -13.14 4.46 -16.07
CA LYS A 295 -12.24 3.46 -15.48
C LYS A 295 -11.65 3.94 -14.15
N ALA A 296 -11.39 5.24 -13.95
CA ALA A 296 -10.94 5.73 -12.65
C ALA A 296 -12.07 5.71 -11.62
N GLY A 297 -13.32 5.98 -12.03
CA GLY A 297 -14.50 5.80 -11.18
C GLY A 297 -14.61 4.37 -10.66
N LEU A 298 -14.51 3.38 -11.55
CA LEU A 298 -14.44 1.96 -11.17
C LEU A 298 -13.29 1.70 -10.19
N CYS A 299 -12.07 2.09 -10.53
CA CYS A 299 -10.91 1.84 -9.69
C CYS A 299 -11.05 2.45 -8.30
N GLY A 300 -11.52 3.69 -8.22
CA GLY A 300 -11.74 4.41 -6.97
C GLY A 300 -12.71 3.68 -6.06
N ILE A 301 -13.89 3.31 -6.59
CA ILE A 301 -14.93 2.62 -5.83
C ILE A 301 -14.43 1.25 -5.35
N VAL A 302 -13.88 0.42 -6.24
CA VAL A 302 -13.50 -0.94 -5.87
C VAL A 302 -12.32 -0.95 -4.91
N THR A 303 -11.33 -0.07 -5.10
CA THR A 303 -10.21 0.08 -4.16
C THR A 303 -10.67 0.60 -2.80
N ALA A 304 -11.67 1.50 -2.74
CA ALA A 304 -12.24 1.93 -1.46
C ALA A 304 -12.96 0.78 -0.75
N CYS A 305 -13.75 -0.02 -1.46
CA CYS A 305 -14.40 -1.20 -0.88
C CYS A 305 -13.40 -2.22 -0.35
N GLU A 306 -12.37 -2.53 -1.13
CA GLU A 306 -11.27 -3.40 -0.69
C GLU A 306 -10.60 -2.87 0.59
N TRP A 307 -10.38 -1.55 0.66
CA TRP A 307 -9.80 -0.93 1.84
C TRP A 307 -10.68 -1.11 3.08
N PHE A 308 -11.99 -0.83 2.99
CA PHE A 308 -12.91 -1.03 4.12
C PHE A 308 -12.98 -2.49 4.57
N LEU A 309 -12.97 -3.45 3.63
CA LEU A 309 -12.94 -4.88 3.95
C LEU A 309 -11.66 -5.30 4.70
N GLN A 310 -10.54 -4.60 4.47
CA GLN A 310 -9.26 -4.83 5.15
C GLN A 310 -9.15 -4.07 6.49
N HIS A 311 -10.02 -3.11 6.75
CA HIS A 311 -10.02 -2.26 7.96
C HIS A 311 -11.37 -2.35 8.69
N PRO A 312 -11.72 -3.52 9.24
CA PRO A 312 -13.01 -3.74 9.91
C PRO A 312 -13.18 -2.90 11.18
N ASP A 313 -12.09 -2.32 11.70
CA ASP A 313 -12.08 -1.36 12.82
C ASP A 313 -12.66 0.01 12.46
N VAL A 314 -12.73 0.35 11.18
CA VAL A 314 -13.31 1.60 10.70
C VAL A 314 -14.79 1.41 10.45
N SER A 315 -15.63 1.95 11.34
CA SER A 315 -17.08 1.85 11.22
C SER A 315 -17.63 2.57 9.98
N HIS A 316 -18.49 1.90 9.23
CA HIS A 316 -19.18 2.42 8.06
C HIS A 316 -20.57 1.81 7.88
N GLY A 317 -21.47 2.59 7.28
CA GLY A 317 -22.79 2.12 6.86
C GLY A 317 -22.73 1.20 5.65
N ARG A 318 -23.92 0.77 5.22
CA ARG A 318 -24.10 -0.04 4.02
C ARG A 318 -23.82 0.80 2.78
N VAL A 319 -23.06 0.25 1.83
CA VAL A 319 -22.78 0.89 0.54
C VAL A 319 -23.23 0.01 -0.62
N LEU A 320 -24.10 0.55 -1.46
CA LEU A 320 -24.60 -0.11 -2.67
C LEU A 320 -23.76 0.33 -3.87
N LEU A 321 -23.39 -0.64 -4.71
CA LEU A 321 -22.51 -0.44 -5.85
C LEU A 321 -23.27 -0.78 -7.13
N ALA A 322 -23.14 0.09 -8.13
CA ALA A 322 -23.58 -0.17 -9.49
C ALA A 322 -22.50 0.28 -10.48
N PHE A 323 -22.16 -0.60 -11.42
CA PHE A 323 -21.23 -0.35 -12.51
C PHE A 323 -21.89 -0.69 -13.85
#